data_AF-A0A2L1VLB7-F1
#
_entry.id   AF-A0A2L1VLB7-F1
#
_cell.length_a   1.000
_cell.length_b   1.000
_cell.length_c   1.000
_cell.angle_alpha   90.00
_cell.angle_beta   90.00
_cell.angle_gamma   90.00
#
_symmetry.space_group_name_H-M   'P 1'
#
loop_
_entity.id
_entity.type
_entity.pdbx_description
1 polymer ?
#
loop_
_entity_poly.entity_id
_entity_poly.type
_entity_poly.pdbx_seq_one_letter_code
_entity_poly.pdbx_strand_id
1 'polypeptide(L)'
;MGSALIGLIGVVIGILCNEYFRRENRIEKYSEKIFEKRLQIHESLFEKIKEDYEAINNLINDRELTLEERHNIVSKVILELADFIDVIEFYLDERLVVQVMTLFMGTEEILPDSADREEKISTFRKDLKLTKKMIIDESGVTQAVNSFRKVSKSKPTSSIISYFESLKKTNE
;
A
#
# COMPACT_ATOMS: atom_id res chain seq x y z
N MET A 1 22.79 41.49 42.63
CA MET A 1 21.59 40.62 42.66
C MET A 1 20.98 40.39 41.28
N GLY A 2 20.85 41.41 40.42
CA GLY A 2 20.28 41.23 39.06
C GLY A 2 21.05 40.27 38.13
N SER A 3 22.38 40.24 38.18
CA SER A 3 23.20 39.34 37.34
C SER A 3 23.06 37.85 37.71
N ALA A 4 22.99 37.54 39.01
CA ALA A 4 22.78 36.18 39.49
C ALA A 4 21.37 35.65 39.13
N LEU A 5 20.35 36.51 39.17
CA LEU A 5 18.99 36.17 38.79
C LEU A 5 18.87 35.90 37.28
N ILE A 6 19.52 36.70 36.45
CA ILE A 6 19.57 36.51 34.99
C ILE A 6 20.29 35.19 34.63
N GLY A 7 21.40 34.87 35.32
CA GLY A 7 22.09 33.60 35.14
C GLY A 7 21.22 32.38 35.50
N LEU A 8 20.45 32.47 36.59
CA LEU A 8 19.57 31.39 37.03
C LEU A 8 18.39 31.17 36.07
N ILE A 9 17.81 32.25 35.53
CA ILE A 9 16.78 32.18 34.49
C ILE A 9 17.35 31.53 33.21
N GLY A 10 18.57 31.90 32.80
CA GLY A 10 19.24 31.28 31.65
C GLY A 10 19.44 29.78 31.79
N VAL A 11 19.81 29.31 32.98
CA VAL A 11 19.94 27.86 33.28
C VAL A 11 18.59 27.15 33.19
N VAL A 12 17.53 27.73 33.75
CA VAL A 12 16.17 27.14 33.70
C VAL A 12 15.67 27.07 32.26
N ILE A 13 15.82 28.14 31.47
CA ILE A 13 15.45 28.15 30.05
C ILE A 13 16.27 27.11 29.27
N GLY A 14 17.58 27.02 29.52
CA GLY A 14 18.44 26.02 28.88
C GLY A 14 18.00 24.59 29.16
N ILE A 15 17.61 24.28 30.41
CA ILE A 15 17.08 22.95 30.78
C ILE A 15 15.76 22.66 30.05
N LEU A 16 14.84 23.64 30.00
CA LEU A 16 13.54 23.47 29.34
C LEU A 16 13.69 23.30 27.82
N CYS A 17 14.52 24.12 27.17
CA CYS A 17 14.81 23.98 25.74
C CYS A 17 15.48 22.63 25.45
N ASN A 18 16.47 22.23 26.24
CA ASN A 18 17.14 20.95 26.05
C ASN A 18 16.18 19.76 26.22
N GLU A 19 15.30 19.79 27.21
CA GLU A 19 14.30 18.72 27.38
C GLU A 19 13.26 18.71 26.26
N TYR A 20 12.86 19.89 25.76
CA TYR A 20 12.00 20.02 24.58
C TYR A 20 12.64 19.39 23.34
N PHE A 21 13.86 19.79 22.98
CA PHE A 21 14.60 19.20 21.86
C PHE A 21 14.83 17.69 22.04
N ARG A 22 15.07 17.24 23.27
CA ARG A 22 15.22 15.81 23.58
C ARG A 22 13.91 15.03 23.46
N ARG A 23 12.75 15.66 23.70
CA ARG A 23 11.43 15.05 23.48
C ARG A 23 11.09 14.99 22.00
N GLU A 24 11.27 16.09 21.28
CA GLU A 24 11.12 16.14 19.82
C GLU A 24 12.00 15.09 19.13
N ASN A 25 13.31 15.04 19.43
CA ASN A 25 14.21 14.03 18.87
C ASN A 25 13.82 12.59 19.22
N ARG A 26 13.17 12.34 20.36
CA ARG A 26 12.64 11.01 20.70
C ARG A 26 11.41 10.68 19.87
N ILE A 27 10.47 11.63 19.75
CA ILE A 27 9.26 11.48 18.95
C ILE A 27 9.62 11.26 17.48
N GLU A 28 10.58 12.01 16.96
CA GLU A 28 11.08 11.88 15.58
C GLU A 28 11.65 10.48 15.34
N LYS A 29 12.52 9.99 16.24
CA LYS A 29 13.10 8.63 16.13
C LYS A 29 12.07 7.50 16.21
N TYR A 30 11.06 7.62 17.08
CA TYR A 30 10.00 6.61 17.15
C TYR A 30 9.09 6.68 15.92
N SER A 31 8.79 7.89 15.45
CA SER A 31 8.02 8.11 14.22
C SER A 31 8.73 7.52 13.00
N GLU A 32 10.04 7.71 12.88
CA GLU A 32 10.86 7.12 11.81
C GLU A 32 10.79 5.60 11.82
N LYS A 33 11.01 4.96 12.98
CA LYS A 33 10.96 3.49 13.10
C LYS A 33 9.58 2.91 12.78
N ILE A 34 8.51 3.56 13.25
CA ILE A 34 7.14 3.15 12.97
C ILE A 34 6.86 3.31 11.48
N PHE A 35 7.27 4.43 10.88
CA PHE A 35 7.09 4.69 9.46
C PHE A 35 7.83 3.65 8.61
N GLU A 36 9.10 3.37 8.91
CA GLU A 36 9.89 2.36 8.21
C GLU A 36 9.24 0.98 8.31
N LYS A 37 8.80 0.58 9.51
CA LYS A 37 8.10 -0.70 9.68
C LYS A 37 6.79 -0.74 8.89
N ARG A 38 5.97 0.32 8.95
CA ARG A 38 4.73 0.41 8.17
C ARG A 38 5.01 0.32 6.67
N LEU A 39 6.03 1.01 6.18
CA LEU A 39 6.42 0.98 4.77
C LEU A 39 6.79 -0.44 4.32
N GLN A 40 7.63 -1.14 5.10
CA GLN A 40 8.00 -2.54 4.84
C GLN A 40 6.78 -3.46 4.80
N ILE A 41 5.82 -3.26 5.71
CA ILE A 41 4.57 -4.05 5.73
C ILE A 41 3.75 -3.81 4.46
N HIS A 42 3.58 -2.55 4.03
CA HIS A 42 2.82 -2.26 2.82
C HIS A 42 3.52 -2.77 1.55
N GLU A 43 4.86 -2.72 1.51
CA GLU A 43 5.66 -3.31 0.43
C GLU A 43 5.46 -4.84 0.37
N SER A 44 5.58 -5.51 1.51
CA SER A 44 5.36 -6.97 1.61
C SER A 44 3.94 -7.36 1.19
N LEU A 45 2.94 -6.58 1.61
CA LEU A 45 1.54 -6.79 1.19
C LEU A 45 1.36 -6.59 -0.31
N PHE A 46 2.00 -5.58 -0.90
CA PHE A 46 1.95 -5.34 -2.34
C PHE A 46 2.56 -6.50 -3.14
N GLU A 47 3.67 -7.05 -2.65
CA GLU A 47 4.33 -8.22 -3.23
C GLU A 47 3.45 -9.47 -3.13
N LYS A 48 2.89 -9.75 -1.95
CA LYS A 48 1.97 -10.88 -1.75
C LYS A 48 0.77 -10.82 -2.70
N ILE A 49 0.15 -9.64 -2.86
CA ILE A 49 -0.97 -9.44 -3.81
C ILE A 49 -0.54 -9.69 -5.27
N LYS A 50 0.71 -9.40 -5.62
CA LYS A 50 1.22 -9.69 -6.97
C LYS A 50 1.40 -11.19 -7.17
N GLU A 51 1.95 -11.91 -6.20
CA GLU A 51 2.12 -13.37 -6.24
C GLU A 51 0.77 -14.07 -6.35
N ASP A 52 -0.18 -13.70 -5.50
CA ASP A 52 -1.53 -14.27 -5.50
C ASP A 52 -2.27 -13.97 -6.82
N TYR A 53 -2.09 -12.77 -7.38
CA TYR A 53 -2.61 -12.44 -8.71
C TYR A 53 -2.05 -13.35 -9.81
N GLU A 54 -0.78 -13.74 -9.75
CA GLU A 54 -0.20 -14.65 -10.75
C GLU A 54 -0.88 -16.03 -10.69
N ALA A 55 -1.13 -16.56 -9.50
CA ALA A 55 -1.87 -17.81 -9.31
C ALA A 55 -3.30 -17.72 -9.88
N ILE A 56 -4.01 -16.63 -9.56
CA ILE A 56 -5.38 -16.41 -10.05
C ILE A 56 -5.42 -16.18 -11.56
N ASN A 57 -4.45 -15.46 -12.12
CA ASN A 57 -4.37 -15.25 -13.56
C ASN A 57 -4.10 -16.57 -14.31
N ASN A 58 -3.31 -17.48 -13.74
CA ASN A 58 -3.12 -18.82 -14.32
C ASN A 58 -4.46 -19.58 -14.32
N LEU A 59 -5.18 -19.57 -13.20
CA LEU A 59 -6.50 -20.19 -13.08
C LEU A 59 -7.52 -19.62 -14.09
N ILE A 60 -7.57 -18.30 -14.30
CA ILE A 60 -8.48 -17.63 -15.25
C ILE A 60 -8.26 -18.08 -16.71
N ASN A 61 -7.04 -18.50 -17.04
CA ASN A 61 -6.67 -18.91 -18.39
C ASN A 61 -6.66 -20.44 -18.58
N ASP A 62 -6.82 -21.20 -17.50
CA ASP A 62 -6.90 -22.65 -17.53
C ASP A 62 -8.29 -23.12 -18.01
N ARG A 63 -8.29 -24.06 -18.96
CA ARG A 63 -9.50 -24.61 -19.59
C ARG A 63 -9.87 -26.02 -19.13
N GLU A 64 -8.99 -26.67 -18.39
CA GLU A 64 -9.13 -28.07 -18.01
C GLU A 64 -9.69 -28.22 -16.59
N LEU A 65 -9.51 -27.20 -15.75
CA LEU A 65 -10.00 -27.21 -14.37
C LEU A 65 -11.53 -27.20 -14.27
N THR A 66 -12.04 -28.08 -13.42
CA THR A 66 -13.43 -28.07 -12.97
C THR A 66 -13.71 -26.90 -12.03
N LEU A 67 -14.98 -26.55 -11.83
CA LEU A 67 -15.37 -25.50 -10.88
C LEU A 67 -14.91 -25.80 -9.45
N GLU A 68 -14.93 -27.07 -9.03
CA GLU A 68 -14.48 -27.51 -7.71
C GLU A 68 -12.97 -27.31 -7.53
N GLU A 69 -12.16 -27.70 -8.51
CA GLU A 69 -10.71 -27.49 -8.48
C GLU A 69 -10.36 -26.00 -8.45
N ARG A 70 -11.09 -25.18 -9.22
CA ARG A 70 -10.94 -23.72 -9.20
C ARG A 70 -11.28 -23.14 -7.83
N HIS A 71 -12.39 -23.56 -7.23
CA HIS A 71 -12.77 -23.12 -5.89
C HIS A 71 -11.73 -23.50 -4.83
N ASN A 72 -11.15 -24.70 -4.92
CA ASN A 72 -10.07 -25.12 -4.02
C ASN A 72 -8.81 -24.26 -4.16
N ILE A 73 -8.43 -23.90 -5.39
CA ILE A 73 -7.28 -23.01 -5.65
C ILE A 73 -7.55 -21.62 -5.08
N VAL A 74 -8.70 -21.02 -5.37
CA VAL A 74 -9.06 -19.69 -4.87
C VAL A 74 -9.14 -19.67 -3.34
N SER A 75 -9.78 -20.69 -2.74
CA SER A 75 -9.85 -20.83 -1.28
C SER A 75 -8.46 -20.92 -0.66
N LYS A 76 -7.54 -21.67 -1.26
CA LYS A 76 -6.16 -21.76 -0.80
C LYS A 76 -5.46 -20.39 -0.85
N VAL A 77 -5.59 -19.65 -1.95
CA VAL A 77 -5.01 -18.30 -2.08
C VAL A 77 -5.56 -17.36 -1.00
N ILE A 78 -6.88 -17.38 -0.76
CA ILE A 78 -7.52 -16.54 0.25
C ILE A 78 -7.05 -16.92 1.66
N LEU A 79 -6.94 -18.22 1.98
CA LEU A 79 -6.48 -18.67 3.29
C LEU A 79 -5.02 -18.28 3.54
N GLU A 80 -4.14 -18.46 2.56
CA GLU A 80 -2.73 -18.04 2.69
C GLU A 80 -2.59 -16.52 2.81
N LEU A 81 -3.46 -15.75 2.15
CA LEU A 81 -3.53 -14.30 2.31
C LEU A 81 -4.06 -13.91 3.70
N ALA A 82 -5.04 -14.63 4.23
CA ALA A 82 -5.56 -14.43 5.58
C ALA A 82 -4.47 -14.63 6.63
N ASP A 83 -3.77 -15.77 6.57
CA ASP A 83 -2.66 -16.11 7.46
C ASP A 83 -1.56 -15.03 7.40
N PHE A 84 -1.29 -14.49 6.21
CA PHE A 84 -0.34 -13.40 6.04
C PHE A 84 -0.83 -12.10 6.69
N ILE A 85 -2.11 -11.73 6.50
CA ILE A 85 -2.70 -10.52 7.07
C ILE A 85 -2.73 -10.58 8.59
N ASP A 86 -3.06 -11.73 9.19
CA ASP A 86 -3.09 -11.90 10.65
C ASP A 86 -1.75 -11.54 11.32
N VAL A 87 -0.64 -11.67 10.59
CA VAL A 87 0.71 -11.30 11.08
C VAL A 87 0.97 -9.80 11.01
N ILE A 88 0.33 -9.09 10.07
CA ILE A 88 0.68 -7.71 9.72
C ILE A 88 -0.44 -6.69 9.98
N GLU A 89 -1.65 -7.15 10.29
CA GLU A 89 -2.87 -6.34 10.42
C GLU A 89 -2.73 -5.16 11.38
N PHE A 90 -1.88 -5.30 12.40
CA PHE A 90 -1.59 -4.24 13.36
C PHE A 90 -1.16 -2.92 12.70
N TYR A 91 -0.57 -2.98 11.52
CA TYR A 91 -0.04 -1.82 10.79
C TYR A 91 -0.94 -1.32 9.65
N LEU A 92 -2.10 -1.95 9.45
CA LEU A 92 -3.01 -1.72 8.33
C LEU A 92 -4.31 -1.06 8.79
N ASP A 93 -4.91 -0.27 7.90
CA ASP A 93 -6.28 0.22 8.04
C ASP A 93 -7.27 -0.93 7.79
N GLU A 94 -8.28 -1.03 8.66
CA GLU A 94 -9.32 -2.06 8.57
C GLU A 94 -10.01 -2.11 7.20
N ARG A 95 -10.19 -0.96 6.54
CA ARG A 95 -10.80 -0.90 5.20
C ARG A 95 -9.89 -1.47 4.12
N LEU A 96 -8.57 -1.31 4.28
CA LEU A 96 -7.61 -1.96 3.40
C LEU A 96 -7.64 -3.47 3.60
N VAL A 97 -7.68 -3.92 4.87
CA VAL A 97 -7.79 -5.35 5.20
C VAL A 97 -9.01 -5.97 4.52
N VAL A 98 -10.20 -5.36 4.65
CA VAL A 98 -11.43 -5.85 4.01
C VAL A 98 -11.25 -5.93 2.48
N GLN A 99 -10.76 -4.86 1.86
CA GLN A 99 -10.56 -4.83 0.40
C GLN A 99 -9.63 -5.95 -0.09
N VAL A 100 -8.53 -6.18 0.62
CA VAL A 100 -7.53 -7.19 0.29
C VAL A 100 -8.12 -8.60 0.47
N MET A 101 -8.78 -8.85 1.60
CA MET A 101 -9.37 -10.15 1.92
C MET A 101 -10.44 -10.60 0.92
N THR A 102 -11.16 -9.65 0.33
CA THR A 102 -12.22 -9.95 -0.64
C THR A 102 -11.74 -9.96 -2.09
N LEU A 103 -10.51 -9.53 -2.38
CA LEU A 103 -10.04 -9.27 -3.75
C LEU A 103 -10.16 -10.48 -4.69
N PHE A 104 -9.88 -11.68 -4.17
CA PHE A 104 -9.85 -12.90 -4.98
C PHE A 104 -11.14 -13.73 -4.88
N MET A 105 -12.08 -13.33 -4.03
CA MET A 105 -13.36 -14.03 -3.89
C MET A 105 -14.17 -13.97 -5.19
N GLY A 106 -14.72 -15.11 -5.62
CA GLY A 106 -15.54 -15.21 -6.82
C GLY A 106 -14.73 -15.32 -8.13
N THR A 107 -13.40 -15.29 -8.07
CA THR A 107 -12.55 -15.48 -9.27
C THR A 107 -12.62 -16.91 -9.81
N GLU A 108 -13.03 -17.88 -8.99
CA GLU A 108 -13.31 -19.27 -9.38
C GLU A 108 -14.49 -19.38 -10.37
N GLU A 109 -15.35 -18.36 -10.45
CA GLU A 109 -16.49 -18.32 -11.36
C GLU A 109 -16.17 -17.68 -12.73
N ILE A 110 -14.93 -17.23 -12.94
CA ILE A 110 -14.48 -16.69 -14.21
C ILE A 110 -14.13 -17.86 -15.13
N LEU A 111 -15.15 -18.44 -15.76
CA LEU A 111 -15.00 -19.61 -16.62
C LEU A 111 -14.55 -19.23 -18.04
N PRO A 112 -13.72 -20.06 -18.72
CA PRO A 112 -13.20 -19.77 -20.05
C PRO A 112 -14.26 -19.53 -21.14
N ASP A 113 -15.37 -20.26 -21.05
CA ASP A 113 -16.43 -20.26 -22.08
C ASP A 113 -17.72 -19.56 -21.60
N SER A 114 -17.67 -18.83 -20.48
CA SER A 114 -18.86 -18.10 -20.00
C SER A 114 -19.08 -16.80 -20.78
N ALA A 115 -20.36 -16.48 -21.02
CA ALA A 115 -20.75 -15.27 -21.75
C ALA A 115 -20.34 -13.97 -21.03
N ASP A 116 -20.19 -14.02 -19.70
CA ASP A 116 -19.83 -12.92 -18.82
C ASP A 116 -18.33 -12.83 -18.50
N ARG A 117 -17.49 -13.71 -19.09
CA ARG A 117 -16.07 -13.83 -18.75
C ARG A 117 -15.32 -12.51 -18.81
N GLU A 118 -15.44 -11.78 -19.92
CA GLU A 118 -14.70 -10.54 -20.13
C GLU A 118 -15.16 -9.43 -19.17
N GLU A 119 -16.44 -9.41 -18.81
CA GLU A 119 -16.97 -8.49 -17.80
C GLU A 119 -16.38 -8.81 -16.42
N LYS A 120 -16.39 -10.08 -16.01
CA LYS A 120 -15.81 -10.51 -14.73
C LYS A 120 -14.30 -10.23 -14.66
N ILE A 121 -13.55 -10.48 -15.74
CA ILE A 121 -12.12 -10.14 -15.83
C ILE A 121 -11.90 -8.63 -15.70
N SER A 122 -12.73 -7.82 -16.37
CA SER A 122 -12.63 -6.36 -16.30
C SER A 122 -12.86 -5.85 -14.87
N THR A 123 -13.90 -6.36 -14.20
CA THR A 123 -14.21 -6.05 -12.80
C THR A 123 -13.06 -6.46 -11.87
N PHE A 124 -12.59 -7.69 -11.96
CA PHE A 124 -11.45 -8.17 -11.15
C PHE A 124 -10.20 -7.30 -11.37
N ARG A 125 -9.85 -6.96 -12.61
CA ARG A 125 -8.69 -6.10 -12.91
C ARG A 125 -8.86 -4.69 -12.35
N LYS A 126 -10.08 -4.16 -12.36
CA LYS A 126 -10.40 -2.86 -11.76
C LYS A 126 -10.20 -2.94 -10.25
N ASP A 127 -10.69 -3.97 -9.59
CA ASP A 127 -10.58 -4.14 -8.14
C ASP A 127 -9.13 -4.38 -7.70
N LEU A 128 -8.36 -5.15 -8.47
CA LEU A 128 -6.92 -5.31 -8.28
C LEU A 128 -6.18 -3.97 -8.37
N LYS A 129 -6.52 -3.14 -9.37
CA LYS A 129 -5.92 -1.81 -9.54
C LYS A 129 -6.28 -0.88 -8.37
N LEU A 130 -7.53 -0.92 -7.91
CA LEU A 130 -7.98 -0.16 -6.75
C LEU A 130 -7.26 -0.59 -5.48
N THR A 131 -7.16 -1.89 -5.23
CA THR A 131 -6.46 -2.47 -4.07
C THR A 131 -4.99 -2.05 -4.05
N LYS A 132 -4.27 -2.21 -5.16
CA LYS A 132 -2.88 -1.76 -5.30
C LYS A 132 -2.71 -0.26 -5.02
N LYS A 133 -3.67 0.55 -5.48
CA LYS A 133 -3.68 1.98 -5.19
C LYS A 133 -3.91 2.26 -3.70
N MET A 134 -4.84 1.56 -3.05
CA MET A 134 -5.10 1.72 -1.62
C MET A 134 -3.86 1.40 -0.77
N ILE A 135 -3.15 0.32 -1.08
CA ILE A 135 -1.88 -0.04 -0.42
C ILE A 135 -0.87 1.11 -0.56
N ILE A 136 -0.68 1.63 -1.77
CA ILE A 136 0.26 2.73 -2.03
C ILE A 136 -0.16 4.01 -1.29
N ASP A 137 -1.44 4.36 -1.33
CA ASP A 137 -1.93 5.59 -0.70
C ASP A 137 -1.83 5.52 0.83
N GLU A 138 -2.13 4.37 1.44
CA GLU A 138 -2.00 4.17 2.89
C GLU A 138 -0.54 4.15 3.37
N SER A 139 0.38 3.59 2.56
CA SER A 139 1.80 3.48 2.89
C SER A 139 2.51 4.84 3.07
N GLY A 140 1.93 5.94 2.57
CA GLY A 140 2.56 7.26 2.56
C GLY A 140 3.63 7.46 1.47
N VAL A 141 3.95 6.43 0.67
CA VAL A 141 4.95 6.50 -0.41
C VAL A 141 4.63 7.62 -1.40
N THR A 142 3.36 7.82 -1.74
CA THR A 142 2.93 8.90 -2.65
C THR A 142 3.41 10.27 -2.18
N GLN A 143 3.34 10.54 -0.87
CA GLN A 143 3.77 11.82 -0.29
C GLN A 143 5.30 11.94 -0.32
N ALA A 144 6.02 10.88 0.05
CA ALA A 144 7.48 10.84 0.00
C ALA A 144 8.00 11.06 -1.43
N VAL A 145 7.46 10.34 -2.42
CA VAL A 145 7.83 10.46 -3.83
C VAL A 145 7.56 11.88 -4.36
N ASN A 146 6.43 12.49 -3.97
CA ASN A 146 6.13 13.87 -4.37
C ASN A 146 7.14 14.87 -3.80
N SER A 147 7.58 14.68 -2.55
CA SER A 147 8.65 15.49 -1.95
C SER A 147 9.98 15.30 -2.69
N PHE A 148 10.37 14.07 -3.00
CA PHE A 148 11.58 13.80 -3.78
C PHE A 148 11.53 14.36 -5.20
N ARG A 149 10.37 14.32 -5.86
CA ARG A 149 10.19 14.94 -7.19
C ARG A 149 10.40 16.45 -7.17
N LYS A 150 9.95 17.15 -6.12
CA LYS A 150 10.19 18.59 -5.97
C LYS A 150 11.68 18.91 -5.85
N VAL A 151 12.44 18.08 -5.15
CA VAL A 151 13.88 18.26 -4.93
C VAL A 151 14.68 17.89 -6.20
N SER A 152 14.43 16.71 -6.75
CA SER A 152 15.18 16.17 -7.90
C SER A 152 14.83 16.84 -9.23
N LYS A 153 13.67 17.51 -9.31
CA LYS A 153 13.07 18.00 -10.57
C LYS A 153 12.93 16.92 -11.65
N SER A 154 12.92 15.64 -11.25
CA SER A 154 12.81 14.51 -12.17
C SER A 154 11.45 14.52 -12.88
N LYS A 155 11.48 14.58 -14.21
CA LYS A 155 10.31 14.50 -15.09
C LYS A 155 10.62 13.56 -16.24
N PRO A 156 10.55 12.23 -16.01
CA PRO A 156 10.71 11.26 -17.08
C PRO A 156 9.70 11.55 -18.19
N THR A 157 10.17 11.64 -19.44
CA THR A 157 9.32 11.88 -20.60
C THR A 157 9.71 10.95 -21.73
N SER A 158 8.70 10.47 -22.46
CA SER A 158 8.82 9.65 -23.66
C SER A 158 7.54 9.82 -24.47
N SER A 159 7.56 9.42 -25.74
CA SER A 159 6.36 9.41 -26.58
C SER A 159 5.20 8.64 -25.94
N ILE A 160 5.49 7.53 -25.27
CA ILE A 160 4.53 6.71 -24.54
C ILE A 160 3.95 7.47 -23.33
N ILE A 161 4.80 8.14 -22.56
CA ILE A 161 4.37 8.92 -21.39
C ILE A 161 3.47 10.08 -21.82
N SER A 162 3.85 10.82 -22.88
CA SER A 162 3.02 11.90 -23.42
C SER A 162 1.67 11.42 -23.92
N TYR A 163 1.62 10.26 -24.59
CA TYR A 163 0.36 9.63 -24.99
C TYR A 163 -0.50 9.26 -23.77
N PHE A 164 0.08 8.59 -22.77
CA PHE A 164 -0.62 8.26 -21.52
C PHE A 164 -1.20 9.50 -20.80
N GLU A 165 -0.43 10.60 -20.72
CA GLU A 165 -0.90 11.84 -20.12
C GLU A 165 -2.06 12.47 -20.90
N SER A 166 -2.05 12.36 -22.23
CA SER A 166 -3.17 12.83 -23.06
C SER A 166 -4.47 12.06 -22.76
N LEU A 167 -4.39 10.73 -22.60
CA LEU A 167 -5.53 9.89 -22.27
C LEU A 167 -6.13 10.17 -20.89
N LYS A 168 -5.30 10.60 -19.92
CA LYS A 168 -5.79 11.03 -18.61
C LYS A 168 -6.64 12.29 -18.68
N LYS A 169 -6.20 13.29 -19.46
CA LYS A 169 -6.91 14.57 -19.61
C LYS A 169 -8.26 14.46 -20.33
N THR A 170 -8.46 13.41 -21.12
CA THR A 170 -9.74 13.18 -21.84
C THR A 170 -10.79 12.48 -20.99
N ASN A 171 -10.40 11.92 -19.83
CA ASN A 171 -11.27 11.11 -18.95
C ASN A 171 -11.47 11.74 -17.55
N GLU A 172 -11.05 13.00 -17.36
CA GLU A 172 -11.43 13.87 -16.22
C GLU A 172 -12.57 14.81 -16.65
#